data_AF-A0A929DME9-F1
#
_entry.id   AF-A0A929DME9-F1
#
_cell.length_a   1.000
_cell.length_b   1.000
_cell.length_c   1.000
_cell.angle_alpha   90.00
_cell.angle_beta   90.00
_cell.angle_gamma   90.00
#
_symmetry.space_group_name_H-M   'P 1'
#
loop_
_entity.id
_entity.type
_entity.pdbx_description
1 polymer ?
#
loop_
_entity_poly.entity_id
_entity_poly.type
_entity_poly.pdbx_seq_one_letter_code
_entity_poly.pdbx_strand_id
1 'polypeptide(L)'
;MNMRALKGEEMTGTDAEVCAYLMTTSLTQPVDSDWTQIYLYITGRVYRKWRTKESGATVPDDIRVESISDYQMAELNRLKEWLYRKRTTIRQDGDRAERRQKKEEEAAERKLEQPALFDF
;
A
#
# COMPACT_ATOMS: atom_id res chain seq x y z
N MET A 1 1.52 -6.39 -11.35
CA MET A 1 1.80 -7.73 -10.77
C MET A 1 3.10 -7.72 -9.99
N ASN A 2 3.13 -8.38 -8.82
CA ASN A 2 4.33 -8.54 -8.01
C ASN A 2 5.09 -9.79 -8.48
N MET A 3 6.30 -9.62 -9.06
CA MET A 3 7.07 -10.75 -9.62
C MET A 3 7.51 -11.76 -8.54
N ARG A 4 7.52 -11.37 -7.26
CA ARG A 4 7.82 -12.27 -6.14
C ARG A 4 6.71 -13.26 -5.83
N ALA A 5 5.45 -12.84 -6.02
CA ALA A 5 4.28 -13.71 -5.86
C ALA A 5 4.29 -14.87 -6.88
N LEU A 6 4.83 -14.62 -8.08
CA LEU A 6 5.01 -15.65 -9.11
C LEU A 6 6.14 -16.64 -8.77
N LYS A 7 7.04 -16.28 -7.85
CA LYS A 7 8.20 -17.09 -7.43
C LYS A 7 8.02 -17.78 -6.08
N GLY A 8 6.85 -17.63 -5.44
CA GLY A 8 6.60 -18.17 -4.09
C GLY A 8 7.36 -17.45 -2.97
N GLU A 9 7.97 -16.29 -3.26
CA GLU A 9 8.64 -15.44 -2.26
C GLU A 9 7.60 -14.60 -1.49
N GLU A 10 7.95 -14.18 -0.26
CA GLU A 10 7.09 -13.32 0.55
C GLU A 10 6.67 -12.07 -0.24
N MET A 11 5.36 -11.85 -0.29
CA MET A 11 4.80 -10.70 -0.98
C MET A 11 5.19 -9.42 -0.24
N THR A 12 5.78 -8.49 -0.97
CA THR A 12 6.24 -7.18 -0.45
C THR A 12 5.51 -6.04 -1.16
N GLY A 13 5.58 -4.85 -0.59
CA GLY A 13 5.09 -3.62 -1.22
C GLY A 13 5.84 -3.35 -2.52
N THR A 14 5.16 -2.70 -3.45
CA THR A 14 5.68 -2.35 -4.77
C THR A 14 6.37 -0.99 -4.75
N ASP A 15 7.30 -0.78 -5.68
CA ASP A 15 7.95 0.53 -5.90
C ASP A 15 6.92 1.66 -6.10
N ALA A 16 5.81 1.38 -6.79
CA ALA A 16 4.74 2.36 -7.00
C ALA A 16 4.03 2.75 -5.69
N GLU A 17 3.79 1.79 -4.79
CA GLU A 17 3.19 2.07 -3.48
C GLU A 17 4.10 2.92 -2.61
N VAL A 18 5.39 2.60 -2.57
CA VAL A 18 6.38 3.42 -1.85
C VAL A 18 6.45 4.82 -2.43
N CYS A 19 6.49 4.95 -3.76
CA CYS A 19 6.51 6.24 -4.44
C CYS A 19 5.28 7.10 -4.06
N ALA A 20 4.08 6.51 -4.09
CA ALA A 20 2.87 7.22 -3.71
C ALA A 20 2.89 7.63 -2.23
N TYR A 21 3.29 6.73 -1.34
CA TYR A 21 3.34 6.99 0.10
C TYR A 21 4.33 8.11 0.45
N LEU A 22 5.55 8.06 -0.09
CA LEU A 22 6.58 9.07 0.18
C LEU A 22 6.20 10.43 -0.42
N MET A 23 5.58 10.46 -1.60
CA MET A 23 5.03 11.70 -2.16
C MET A 23 3.96 12.30 -1.26
N THR A 24 3.03 11.49 -0.71
CA THR A 24 2.03 12.03 0.20
C THR A 24 2.61 12.48 1.54
N THR A 25 3.66 11.80 2.02
CA THR A 25 4.32 12.14 3.28
C THR A 25 5.10 13.45 3.17
N SER A 26 5.75 13.69 2.02
CA SER A 26 6.51 14.94 1.81
C SER A 26 5.62 16.19 1.73
N LEU A 27 4.32 16.04 1.48
CA LEU A 27 3.36 17.14 1.50
C LEU A 27 2.96 17.56 2.92
N THR A 28 3.13 16.69 3.92
CA THR A 28 2.73 16.96 5.30
C THR A 28 3.90 17.30 6.21
N GLN A 29 5.11 16.85 5.88
CA GLN A 29 6.31 17.10 6.68
C GLN A 29 7.57 17.07 5.82
N PRO A 30 8.64 17.78 6.24
CA PRO A 30 9.94 17.63 5.60
C PRO A 30 10.44 16.19 5.76
N VAL A 31 10.95 15.65 4.66
CA VAL A 31 11.54 14.32 4.59
C VAL A 31 13.05 14.47 4.74
N ASP A 32 13.70 13.57 5.49
CA ASP A 32 15.15 13.61 5.64
C ASP A 32 15.88 13.25 4.33
N SER A 33 17.21 13.43 4.33
CA SER A 33 18.03 13.17 3.15
C SER A 33 17.98 11.72 2.68
N ASP A 34 17.94 10.75 3.59
CA ASP A 34 17.95 9.33 3.22
C ASP A 34 16.66 8.92 2.54
N TRP A 35 15.52 9.30 3.12
CA TRP A 35 14.21 9.05 2.52
C TRP A 35 13.99 9.85 1.24
N THR A 36 14.59 11.04 1.12
CA THR A 36 14.58 11.81 -0.13
C THR A 36 15.33 11.08 -1.24
N GLN A 37 16.52 10.55 -0.96
CA GLN A 37 17.28 9.75 -1.94
C GLN A 37 16.54 8.47 -2.33
N ILE A 38 15.96 7.77 -1.35
CA ILE A 38 15.11 6.60 -1.59
C ILE A 38 13.93 6.95 -2.49
N TYR A 39 13.24 8.07 -2.23
CA TYR A 39 12.12 8.54 -3.04
C TYR A 39 12.56 8.77 -4.50
N LEU A 40 13.59 9.60 -4.73
CA LEU A 40 14.08 9.93 -6.06
C LEU A 40 14.52 8.68 -6.85
N TYR A 41 15.22 7.75 -6.19
CA TYR A 41 15.63 6.47 -6.77
C TYR A 41 14.42 5.65 -7.25
N ILE A 42 13.38 5.53 -6.42
CA ILE A 42 12.18 4.77 -6.75
C ILE A 42 11.36 5.48 -7.81
N THR A 43 11.21 6.80 -7.74
CA THR A 43 10.50 7.59 -8.75
C THR A 43 11.10 7.35 -10.13
N GLY A 44 12.43 7.35 -10.26
CA GLY A 44 13.11 7.00 -11.51
C GLY A 44 12.74 5.61 -12.02
N ARG A 45 12.72 4.60 -11.13
CA ARG A 45 12.33 3.23 -11.49
C ARG A 45 10.86 3.10 -11.90
N VAL A 46 9.96 3.76 -11.17
CA VAL A 46 8.52 3.75 -11.44
C VAL A 46 8.22 4.43 -12.76
N TYR A 47 8.84 5.58 -13.03
CA TYR A 47 8.68 6.31 -14.28
C TYR A 47 9.19 5.47 -15.46
N ARG A 48 10.40 4.90 -15.37
CA ARG A 48 10.93 4.01 -16.42
C ARG A 48 10.03 2.81 -16.72
N LYS A 49 9.35 2.28 -15.70
CA LYS A 49 8.49 1.11 -15.84
C LYS A 49 7.12 1.43 -16.45
N TRP A 50 6.53 2.57 -16.10
CA TRP A 50 5.12 2.85 -16.40
C TRP A 50 4.89 4.00 -17.38
N ARG A 51 5.87 4.87 -17.64
CA ARG A 51 5.73 5.95 -18.64
C ARG A 51 5.97 5.42 -20.04
N THR A 52 5.15 5.86 -20.99
CA THR A 52 5.34 5.62 -22.42
C THR A 52 6.52 6.43 -22.93
N LYS A 53 7.27 5.89 -23.92
CA LYS A 53 8.39 6.61 -24.57
C LYS A 53 7.96 7.95 -25.16
N GLU A 54 6.71 8.03 -25.64
CA GLU A 54 6.08 9.22 -26.21
C GLU A 54 5.82 10.33 -25.18
N SER A 55 5.72 9.99 -23.89
CA SER A 55 5.46 11.00 -22.85
C SER A 55 6.63 11.97 -22.65
N GLY A 56 7.84 11.61 -23.12
CA GLY A 56 9.07 12.41 -22.97
C GLY A 56 9.51 12.67 -21.53
N ALA A 57 8.76 12.15 -20.55
CA ALA A 57 8.85 12.61 -19.18
C ALA A 57 9.66 11.64 -18.34
N THR A 58 10.92 12.03 -18.13
CA THR A 58 11.91 11.36 -17.29
C THR A 58 12.15 12.18 -16.02
N VAL A 59 12.78 11.56 -15.02
CA VAL A 59 13.30 12.31 -13.88
C VAL A 59 14.45 13.19 -14.41
N PRO A 60 14.43 14.51 -14.20
CA PRO A 60 15.50 15.42 -14.61
C PRO A 60 16.89 14.94 -14.16
N ASP A 61 17.93 15.22 -14.97
CA ASP A 61 19.28 14.69 -14.75
C ASP A 61 19.91 15.19 -13.44
N ASP A 62 19.59 16.41 -13.02
CA ASP A 62 20.11 17.10 -11.84
C ASP A 62 19.64 16.48 -10.51
N ILE A 63 18.47 15.86 -10.49
CA ILE A 63 17.90 15.20 -9.30
C ILE A 63 17.83 13.68 -9.42
N ARG A 64 18.40 13.11 -10.49
CA ARG A 64 18.33 11.67 -10.73
C ARG A 64 19.24 10.92 -9.77
N VAL A 65 18.67 9.91 -9.12
CA VAL A 65 19.42 8.97 -8.25
C VAL A 65 19.40 7.59 -8.90
N GLU A 66 20.57 7.10 -9.31
CA GLU A 66 20.69 5.78 -9.96
C GLU A 66 21.06 4.64 -9.01
N SER A 67 21.62 4.96 -7.84
CA SER A 67 21.96 4.00 -6.80
C SER A 67 21.70 4.58 -5.41
N ILE A 68 21.42 3.70 -4.46
CA ILE A 68 21.26 4.00 -3.04
C ILE A 68 22.15 3.04 -2.24
N SER A 69 22.52 3.42 -1.03
CA SER A 69 23.36 2.59 -0.17
C SER A 69 22.65 1.31 0.27
N ASP A 70 23.40 0.31 0.74
CA ASP A 70 22.82 -0.92 1.28
C ASP A 70 21.90 -0.65 2.48
N TYR A 71 22.24 0.36 3.29
CA TYR A 71 21.40 0.83 4.38
C TYR A 71 20.06 1.38 3.87
N GLN A 72 20.09 2.32 2.91
CA GLN A 72 18.89 2.88 2.30
C GLN A 72 18.05 1.80 1.60
N MET A 73 18.70 0.80 0.99
CA MET A 73 18.02 -0.35 0.39
C MET A 73 17.33 -1.23 1.46
N ALA A 74 17.97 -1.43 2.62
CA ALA A 74 17.36 -2.15 3.74
C ALA A 74 16.14 -1.40 4.29
N GLU A 75 16.23 -0.09 4.49
CA GLU A 75 15.11 0.76 4.92
C GLU A 75 13.96 0.75 3.90
N LEU A 76 14.27 0.82 2.61
CA LEU A 76 13.29 0.66 1.55
C LEU A 76 12.58 -0.70 1.63
N ASN A 77 13.31 -1.79 1.84
CA ASN A 77 12.72 -3.12 1.95
C ASN A 77 11.80 -3.23 3.18
N ARG A 78 12.20 -2.65 4.31
CA ARG A 78 11.35 -2.56 5.51
C ARG A 78 10.07 -1.77 5.25
N LEU A 79 10.16 -0.63 4.55
CA LEU A 79 8.99 0.18 4.20
C LEU A 79 8.04 -0.59 3.28
N LYS A 80 8.57 -1.29 2.26
CA LYS A 80 7.77 -2.15 1.37
C LYS A 80 7.04 -3.23 2.14
N GLU A 81 7.73 -3.90 3.05
CA GLU A 81 7.12 -4.92 3.89
C GLU A 81 6.01 -4.34 4.77
N TRP A 82 6.27 -3.20 5.41
CA TRP A 82 5.27 -2.51 6.23
C TRP A 82 4.02 -2.12 5.43
N LEU A 83 4.20 -1.52 4.23
CA LEU A 83 3.08 -1.16 3.34
C LEU A 83 2.26 -2.38 2.93
N TYR A 84 2.93 -3.50 2.62
CA TYR A 84 2.24 -4.74 2.29
C TYR A 84 1.41 -5.26 3.46
N ARG A 85 2.01 -5.31 4.66
CA ARG A 85 1.32 -5.75 5.89
C ARG A 85 0.11 -4.85 6.15
N LYS A 86 0.26 -3.52 6.06
CA LYS A 86 -0.84 -2.56 6.23
C LYS A 86 -1.98 -2.80 5.25
N ARG A 87 -1.70 -2.97 3.96
CA ARG A 87 -2.74 -3.27 2.95
C ARG A 87 -3.49 -4.56 3.28
N THR A 88 -2.76 -5.60 3.67
CA THR A 88 -3.34 -6.91 4.02
C THR A 88 -4.21 -6.82 5.26
N THR A 89 -3.75 -6.12 6.30
CA THR A 89 -4.51 -5.88 7.54
C THR A 89 -5.81 -5.12 7.26
N ILE A 90 -5.74 -4.00 6.53
CA ILE A 90 -6.93 -3.20 6.20
C ILE A 90 -7.98 -4.04 5.48
N ARG A 91 -7.57 -4.86 4.51
CA ARG A 91 -8.48 -5.76 3.80
C ARG A 91 -9.12 -6.77 4.76
N GLN A 92 -8.33 -7.45 5.58
CA GLN A 92 -8.83 -8.44 6.54
C GLN A 92 -9.73 -7.84 7.62
N ASP A 93 -9.46 -6.60 8.04
CA ASP A 93 -10.30 -5.87 8.99
C ASP A 93 -11.63 -5.47 8.36
N GLY A 94 -11.60 -4.99 7.10
CA GLY A 94 -12.81 -4.74 6.31
C GLY A 94 -13.69 -5.98 6.17
N ASP A 95 -13.11 -7.10 5.72
CA ASP A 95 -13.82 -8.39 5.57
C ASP A 95 -14.40 -8.89 6.92
N ARG A 96 -13.78 -8.54 8.04
CA ARG A 96 -14.28 -8.88 9.39
C ARG A 96 -15.39 -7.94 9.82
N ALA A 97 -15.30 -6.66 9.53
CA ALA A 97 -16.31 -5.66 9.84
C ALA A 97 -17.60 -5.92 9.06
N GLU A 98 -17.50 -6.18 7.76
CA GLU A 98 -18.65 -6.50 6.89
C GLU A 98 -19.38 -7.75 7.37
N ARG A 99 -18.65 -8.82 7.73
CA ARG A 99 -19.25 -10.03 8.30
C ARG A 99 -19.92 -9.80 9.65
N ARG A 100 -19.46 -8.84 10.45
CA ARG A 100 -20.11 -8.48 11.72
C ARG A 100 -21.40 -7.71 11.45
N GLN A 101 -21.35 -6.72 10.56
CA GLN A 101 -22.53 -5.94 10.16
C GLN A 101 -23.63 -6.85 9.61
N LYS A 102 -23.29 -7.75 8.68
CA LYS A 102 -24.26 -8.69 8.12
C LYS A 102 -24.91 -9.59 9.19
N LYS A 103 -24.14 -10.06 10.18
CA LYS A 103 -24.70 -10.85 11.29
C LYS A 103 -25.60 -10.03 12.20
N GLU A 104 -25.27 -8.77 12.42
CA GLU A 104 -26.08 -7.83 13.22
C GLU A 104 -27.38 -7.50 12.50
N GLU A 105 -27.34 -7.26 11.19
CA GLU A 105 -28.52 -7.06 10.33
C GLU A 105 -29.43 -8.30 10.33
N GLU A 106 -28.89 -9.49 10.04
CA GLU A 106 -29.66 -10.75 10.07
C GLU A 106 -30.27 -11.02 11.47
N ALA A 107 -29.56 -10.69 12.54
CA ALA A 107 -30.08 -10.84 13.91
C ALA A 107 -31.17 -9.81 14.23
N ALA A 108 -31.07 -8.59 13.69
CA ALA A 108 -32.10 -7.57 13.80
C ALA A 108 -33.36 -7.98 13.02
N GLU A 109 -33.20 -8.46 11.78
CA GLU A 109 -34.30 -9.00 10.96
C GLU A 109 -35.00 -10.15 11.68
N ARG A 110 -34.26 -11.14 12.21
CA ARG A 110 -34.85 -12.26 12.98
C ARG A 110 -35.61 -11.82 14.24
N LYS A 111 -35.17 -10.74 14.91
CA LYS A 111 -35.88 -10.17 16.06
C LYS A 111 -37.16 -9.45 15.65
N LEU A 112 -37.17 -8.82 14.47
CA LEU A 112 -38.37 -8.19 13.91
C LEU A 112 -39.37 -9.23 13.38
N GLU A 113 -38.86 -10.34 12.82
CA GLU A 113 -39.64 -11.44 12.28
C GLU A 113 -40.20 -12.39 13.34
N GLN A 114 -39.67 -12.42 14.56
CA GLN A 114 -40.33 -13.07 15.69
C GLN A 114 -41.46 -12.17 16.17
N PRO A 115 -42.75 -12.44 15.85
CA PRO A 115 -43.83 -11.83 16.59
C PRO A 115 -43.72 -12.36 18.03
N ALA A 116 -44.29 -11.65 19.02
CA ALA A 116 -44.42 -12.15 20.38
C ALA A 116 -45.19 -13.49 20.36
N LEU A 117 -44.48 -14.61 20.20
CA LEU A 117 -45.11 -15.90 19.92
C LEU A 117 -45.62 -16.58 21.19
N PHE A 118 -45.38 -15.97 22.35
CA PHE A 118 -45.83 -16.48 23.65
C PHE A 118 -46.03 -15.33 24.64
N ASP A 119 -47.20 -14.68 24.58
CA ASP A 119 -47.83 -14.15 25.79
C ASP A 119 -48.75 -15.27 26.32
N PHE A 120 -48.33 -15.92 27.40
CA PHE A 120 -49.12 -16.91 28.15
C PHE A 120 -49.74 -16.28 29.40
#